data_AF-A0A9D6PL43-F1
#
_entry.id   AF-A0A9D6PL43-F1
#
_cell.length_a   1.000
_cell.length_b   1.000
_cell.length_c   1.000
_cell.angle_alpha   90.00
_cell.angle_beta   90.00
_cell.angle_gamma   90.00
#
_symmetry.space_group_name_H-M   'P 1'
#
loop_
_entity.id
_entity.type
_entity.pdbx_description
1 polymer ?
#
loop_
_entity_poly.entity_id
_entity_poly.type
_entity_poly.pdbx_seq_one_letter_code
_entity_poly.pdbx_strand_id
1 'polypeptide(L)'
;IIYLIYARAEIRTNWKRIISHILVALSLGQIINNLQRLSSVYYLFEAKNQQFQQPLEKLLKEPFTLTWGNLNGFFSWIIPYYTWPIFIVGLFAFVVLIWQKRKQGLILLLLWFTPIFILATVGREIFPRYILFTTPYFLISVAYLIILITDPALAGTDRAKRGLIKLILTLIILLPSLHFDYLLLTNPPKAPLPKTDYHQYISEHPSGYGLDKIFTFLDDELKKEPVTLVTQGTFGLYHYAFLLEYWDNPNITIVPRWPLSVLDQEIFDRAKSQKTYILLKEHEEIPPQLPLKLVLKAEKPGGKYPLLLTTLK
;
A
#
# COMPACT_ATOMS: atom_id res chain seq x y z
N ILE A 1 6.72 21.08 13.15
CA ILE A 1 6.62 22.26 12.25
C ILE A 1 5.29 23.01 12.45
N ILE A 2 4.13 22.35 12.44
CA ILE A 2 2.81 23.00 12.71
C ILE A 2 2.70 23.70 14.06
N TYR A 3 3.38 23.19 15.08
CA TYR A 3 3.39 23.78 16.43
C TYR A 3 4.27 25.03 16.56
N LEU A 4 5.28 25.19 15.70
CA LEU A 4 6.24 26.30 15.78
C LEU A 4 5.68 27.61 15.19
N ILE A 5 4.62 27.51 14.38
CA ILE A 5 4.02 28.67 13.69
C ILE A 5 2.91 29.32 14.53
N TYR A 6 2.47 28.71 15.65
CA TYR A 6 1.30 29.14 16.41
C TYR A 6 1.63 29.65 17.82
N ALA A 7 2.08 30.91 17.92
CA ALA A 7 2.13 31.61 19.19
C ALA A 7 0.73 32.13 19.57
N ARG A 8 0.01 31.37 20.41
CA ARG A 8 -0.95 31.95 21.38
C ARG A 8 -0.16 32.35 22.64
N ALA A 9 -0.61 33.38 23.37
CA ALA A 9 0.04 33.82 24.61
C ALA A 9 0.24 32.66 25.64
N GLU A 10 -0.67 31.67 25.66
CA GLU A 10 -0.58 30.46 26.50
C GLU A 10 0.49 29.44 26.07
N ILE A 11 1.03 29.50 24.85
CA ILE A 11 2.04 28.55 24.35
C ILE A 11 3.46 29.05 24.61
N ARG A 12 3.64 30.36 24.85
CA ARG A 12 4.94 30.94 25.23
C ARG A 12 5.51 30.24 26.48
N THR A 13 4.65 29.68 27.32
CA THR A 13 4.97 28.94 28.55
C THR A 13 5.30 27.45 28.36
N ASN A 14 5.09 26.82 27.19
CA ASN A 14 5.22 25.36 27.03
C ASN A 14 6.02 24.86 25.81
N TRP A 15 6.70 25.73 25.05
CA TRP A 15 7.52 25.32 23.89
C TRP A 15 8.56 24.23 24.23
N LYS A 16 9.16 24.30 25.42
CA LYS A 16 10.11 23.30 25.93
C LYS A 16 9.48 21.91 26.00
N ARG A 17 8.22 21.82 26.45
CA ARG A 17 7.48 20.56 26.56
C ARG A 17 7.17 19.97 25.18
N ILE A 18 6.83 20.82 24.21
CA ILE A 18 6.57 20.38 22.82
C ILE A 18 7.84 19.84 22.19
N ILE A 19 8.96 20.57 22.29
CA ILE A 19 10.25 20.09 21.79
C ILE A 19 10.64 18.79 22.50
N SER A 20 10.44 18.69 23.81
CA SER A 20 10.67 17.46 24.56
C SER A 20 9.88 16.27 23.99
N HIS A 21 8.57 16.41 23.74
CA HIS A 21 7.78 15.33 23.13
C HIS A 21 8.26 14.97 21.72
N ILE A 22 8.65 15.95 20.90
CA ILE A 22 9.21 15.69 19.56
C ILE A 22 10.52 14.93 19.69
N LEU A 23 11.42 15.34 20.58
CA LEU A 23 12.69 14.67 20.81
C LEU A 23 12.49 13.24 21.33
N VAL A 24 11.53 13.02 22.23
CA VAL A 24 11.17 11.67 22.70
C VAL A 24 10.68 10.82 21.53
N ALA A 25 9.76 11.33 20.71
CA ALA A 25 9.25 10.59 19.55
C ALA A 25 10.36 10.26 18.53
N LEU A 26 11.24 11.23 18.23
CA LEU A 26 12.40 11.01 17.35
C LEU A 26 13.37 9.99 17.96
N SER A 27 13.63 10.07 19.26
CA SER A 27 14.53 9.15 19.97
C SER A 27 13.98 7.73 19.95
N LEU A 28 12.69 7.55 20.25
CA LEU A 28 12.02 6.25 20.15
C LEU A 28 12.08 5.70 18.73
N GLY A 29 11.83 6.54 17.71
CA GLY A 29 11.96 6.15 16.31
C GLY A 29 13.38 5.69 15.96
N GLN A 30 14.41 6.40 16.43
CA GLN A 30 15.80 6.01 16.23
C GLN A 30 16.18 4.74 17.00
N ILE A 31 15.66 4.55 18.21
CA ILE A 31 15.87 3.31 18.98
C ILE A 31 15.29 2.13 18.20
N ILE A 32 14.03 2.21 17.74
CA ILE A 32 13.39 1.16 16.95
C ILE A 32 14.18 0.87 15.67
N ASN A 33 14.61 1.92 14.95
CA ASN A 33 15.42 1.78 13.74
C ASN A 33 16.78 1.11 14.01
N ASN A 34 17.43 1.42 15.13
CA ASN A 34 18.69 0.77 15.52
C ASN A 34 18.49 -0.67 15.99
N LEU A 35 17.37 -0.98 16.66
CA LEU A 35 17.05 -2.37 17.02
C LEU A 35 16.88 -3.26 15.78
N GLN A 36 16.34 -2.72 14.68
CA GLN A 36 16.25 -3.45 13.41
C GLN A 36 17.62 -3.83 12.85
N ARG A 37 18.68 -3.05 13.13
CA ARG A 37 20.06 -3.32 12.69
C ARG A 37 20.70 -4.54 13.35
N LEU A 38 20.14 -5.00 14.48
CA LEU A 38 20.57 -6.23 15.13
C LEU A 38 20.18 -7.49 14.34
N SER A 39 19.24 -7.36 13.39
CA SER A 39 18.87 -8.46 12.51
C SER A 39 20.01 -8.80 11.54
N SER A 40 20.34 -10.09 11.44
CA SER A 40 21.35 -10.59 10.48
C SER A 40 20.99 -10.32 9.01
N VAL A 41 19.72 -10.02 8.72
CA VAL A 41 19.21 -9.72 7.38
C VAL A 41 18.95 -8.22 7.13
N TYR A 42 19.44 -7.33 8.00
CA TYR A 42 19.21 -5.87 7.87
C TYR A 42 19.67 -5.30 6.52
N TYR A 43 20.77 -5.82 5.95
CA TYR A 43 21.27 -5.36 4.65
C TYR A 43 20.26 -5.54 3.51
N LEU A 44 19.39 -6.56 3.57
CA LEU A 44 18.31 -6.77 2.59
C LEU A 44 17.24 -5.68 2.71
N PHE A 45 16.93 -5.27 3.94
CA PHE A 45 16.01 -4.15 4.19
C PHE A 45 16.56 -2.84 3.64
N GLU A 46 17.85 -2.56 3.86
CA GLU A 46 18.50 -1.35 3.34
C GLU A 46 18.51 -1.34 1.80
N ALA A 47 18.91 -2.45 1.17
CA ALA A 47 18.88 -2.59 -0.28
C ALA A 47 17.46 -2.38 -0.85
N LYS A 48 16.44 -2.89 -0.15
CA LYS A 48 15.03 -2.69 -0.56
C LYS A 48 14.58 -1.24 -0.37
N ASN A 49 14.97 -0.58 0.71
CA ASN A 49 14.60 0.81 0.98
C ASN A 49 15.18 1.78 -0.06
N GLN A 50 16.38 1.51 -0.57
CA GLN A 50 17.00 2.29 -1.66
C GLN A 50 16.20 2.26 -2.97
N GLN A 51 15.30 1.28 -3.17
CA GLN A 51 14.44 1.23 -4.35
C GLN A 51 13.29 2.26 -4.28
N PHE A 52 12.84 2.63 -3.08
CA PHE A 52 11.70 3.53 -2.88
C PHE A 52 12.08 5.01 -2.87
N GLN A 53 13.36 5.35 -2.67
CA GLN A 53 13.82 6.72 -2.49
C GLN A 53 14.73 7.16 -3.64
N GLN A 54 14.64 8.44 -4.03
CA GLN A 54 15.60 9.00 -4.96
C GLN A 54 16.99 9.14 -4.29
N PRO A 55 18.09 8.87 -5.01
CA PRO A 55 19.43 9.19 -4.51
C PRO A 55 19.53 10.67 -4.17
N LEU A 56 20.14 11.00 -3.03
CA LEU A 56 20.26 12.38 -2.55
C LEU A 56 20.92 13.30 -3.60
N GLU A 57 21.93 12.81 -4.31
CA GLU A 57 22.59 13.55 -5.39
C GLU A 57 21.61 13.94 -6.50
N LYS A 58 20.75 13.01 -6.93
CA LYS A 58 19.74 13.28 -7.95
C LYS A 58 18.69 14.26 -7.44
N LEU A 59 18.25 14.09 -6.19
CA LEU A 59 17.29 14.99 -5.55
C LEU A 59 17.83 16.43 -5.45
N LEU A 60 19.13 16.62 -5.20
CA LEU A 60 19.75 17.95 -5.13
C LEU A 60 19.92 18.58 -6.51
N LYS A 61 20.25 17.79 -7.54
CA LYS A 61 20.41 18.27 -8.92
C LYS A 61 19.08 18.58 -9.61
N GLU A 62 18.07 17.72 -9.41
CA GLU A 62 16.79 17.80 -10.08
C GLU A 62 15.61 17.47 -9.13
N PRO A 63 15.33 18.32 -8.13
CA PRO A 63 14.41 17.99 -7.05
C PRO A 63 12.99 17.65 -7.53
N PHE A 64 12.49 18.31 -8.57
CA PHE A 64 11.09 18.19 -8.99
C PHE A 64 10.86 17.22 -10.15
N THR A 65 11.87 16.43 -10.56
CA THR A 65 11.76 15.53 -11.73
C THR A 65 10.60 14.54 -11.62
N LEU A 66 10.31 14.03 -10.42
CA LEU A 66 9.20 13.10 -10.19
C LEU A 66 7.90 13.76 -9.71
N THR A 67 7.96 15.02 -9.26
CA THR A 67 6.88 15.67 -8.51
C THR A 67 5.56 15.67 -9.26
N TRP A 68 5.53 16.06 -10.54
CA TRP A 68 4.28 16.13 -11.30
C TRP A 68 3.70 14.76 -11.64
N GLY A 69 4.54 13.80 -12.04
CA GLY A 69 4.10 12.43 -12.29
C GLY A 69 3.51 11.80 -11.03
N ASN A 70 4.18 11.98 -9.90
CA ASN A 70 3.73 11.47 -8.62
C ASN A 70 2.47 12.17 -8.09
N LEU A 71 2.34 13.49 -8.24
CA LEU A 71 1.12 14.22 -7.87
C LEU A 71 -0.08 13.75 -8.69
N ASN A 72 0.09 13.51 -10.00
CA ASN A 72 -0.95 12.90 -10.82
C ASN A 72 -1.34 11.51 -10.30
N GLY A 73 -0.35 10.72 -9.87
CA GLY A 73 -0.57 9.46 -9.15
C GLY A 73 -1.45 9.66 -7.91
N PHE A 74 -1.07 10.55 -7.00
CA PHE A 74 -1.84 10.87 -5.80
C PHE A 74 -3.28 11.29 -6.10
N PHE A 75 -3.50 12.17 -7.09
CA PHE A 75 -4.85 12.56 -7.50
C PHE A 75 -5.67 11.36 -8.02
N SER A 76 -5.05 10.48 -8.79
CA SER A 76 -5.70 9.24 -9.26
C SER A 76 -6.10 8.28 -8.13
N TRP A 77 -5.49 8.42 -6.95
CA TRP A 77 -5.75 7.57 -5.77
C TRP A 77 -6.73 8.19 -4.78
N ILE A 78 -6.70 9.52 -4.64
CA ILE A 78 -7.64 10.25 -3.78
C ILE A 78 -9.07 10.02 -4.24
N ILE A 79 -9.33 10.01 -5.56
CA ILE A 79 -10.69 9.89 -6.06
C ILE A 79 -11.35 8.54 -5.73
N PRO A 80 -10.72 7.36 -5.96
CA PRO A 80 -11.30 6.09 -5.55
C PRO A 80 -11.56 5.98 -4.04
N TYR A 81 -10.69 6.55 -3.19
CA TYR A 81 -10.84 6.45 -1.74
C TYR A 81 -11.74 7.50 -1.10
N TYR A 82 -11.63 8.76 -1.53
CA TYR A 82 -12.45 9.84 -1.00
C TYR A 82 -13.79 9.88 -1.71
N THR A 83 -13.86 9.46 -2.98
CA THR A 83 -14.94 9.74 -3.93
C THR A 83 -14.96 11.20 -4.39
N TRP A 84 -15.49 11.43 -5.59
CA TRP A 84 -15.62 12.79 -6.14
C TRP A 84 -16.38 13.75 -5.22
N PRO A 85 -17.54 13.38 -4.63
CA PRO A 85 -18.27 14.29 -3.76
C PRO A 85 -17.47 14.76 -2.54
N ILE A 86 -16.84 13.85 -1.79
CA ILE A 86 -16.09 14.23 -0.59
C ILE A 86 -14.87 15.07 -0.98
N PHE A 87 -14.20 14.73 -2.09
CA PHE A 87 -13.05 15.50 -2.55
C PHE A 87 -13.45 16.95 -2.90
N ILE A 88 -14.51 17.15 -3.69
CA ILE A 88 -14.99 18.49 -4.06
C ILE A 88 -15.45 19.27 -2.82
N VAL A 89 -16.24 18.62 -1.95
CA VAL A 89 -16.72 19.23 -0.69
C VAL A 89 -15.54 19.63 0.20
N GLY A 90 -14.49 18.81 0.29
CA GLY A 90 -13.33 19.14 1.11
C GLY A 90 -12.46 20.26 0.55
N LEU A 91 -12.30 20.36 -0.78
CA LEU A 91 -11.65 21.51 -1.39
C LEU A 91 -12.42 22.80 -1.09
N PHE A 92 -13.75 22.79 -1.24
CA PHE A 92 -14.58 23.93 -0.88
C PHE A 92 -14.52 24.23 0.62
N ALA A 93 -14.50 23.20 1.46
CA ALA A 93 -14.40 23.34 2.91
C ALA A 93 -13.09 24.02 3.34
N PHE A 94 -11.97 23.75 2.67
CA PHE A 94 -10.73 24.48 2.91
C PHE A 94 -10.88 25.98 2.60
N VAL A 95 -11.51 26.34 1.47
CA VAL A 95 -11.75 27.74 1.11
C VAL A 95 -12.58 28.44 2.19
N VAL A 96 -13.69 27.84 2.60
CA VAL A 96 -14.56 28.39 3.66
C VAL A 96 -13.82 28.49 4.99
N LEU A 97 -13.08 27.45 5.37
CA LEU A 97 -12.34 27.44 6.63
C LEU A 97 -11.19 28.45 6.63
N ILE A 98 -10.51 28.67 5.52
CA ILE A 98 -9.46 29.71 5.39
C ILE A 98 -10.09 31.11 5.44
N TRP A 99 -11.27 31.31 4.86
CA TRP A 99 -11.94 32.60 4.94
C TRP A 99 -12.39 32.92 6.37
N GLN A 100 -13.06 31.99 7.06
CA GLN A 100 -13.59 32.25 8.41
C GLN A 100 -12.53 32.12 9.51
N LYS A 101 -11.58 31.19 9.34
CA LYS A 101 -10.58 30.78 10.33
C LYS A 101 -9.22 30.58 9.65
N ARG A 102 -8.72 31.64 9.02
CA ARG A 102 -7.48 31.67 8.20
C ARG A 102 -6.36 30.81 8.74
N LYS A 103 -6.04 30.93 10.03
CA LYS A 103 -4.93 30.20 10.64
C LYS A 103 -5.19 28.68 10.67
N GLN A 104 -6.37 28.26 11.15
CA GLN A 104 -6.75 26.86 11.25
C GLN A 104 -6.87 26.22 9.86
N GLY A 105 -7.50 26.92 8.91
CA GLY A 105 -7.63 26.46 7.53
C GLY A 105 -6.27 26.25 6.86
N LEU A 106 -5.35 27.21 6.99
CA LEU A 106 -4.00 27.07 6.44
C LEU A 106 -3.23 25.94 7.10
N ILE A 107 -3.35 25.74 8.42
CA ILE A 107 -2.68 24.65 9.12
C ILE A 107 -3.16 23.28 8.61
N LEU A 108 -4.48 23.07 8.51
CA LEU A 108 -5.02 21.81 8.01
C LEU A 108 -4.67 21.57 6.55
N LEU A 109 -4.70 22.62 5.71
CA LEU A 109 -4.28 22.54 4.31
C LEU A 109 -2.81 22.14 4.19
N LEU A 110 -1.92 22.77 4.96
CA LEU A 110 -0.49 22.44 4.98
C LEU A 110 -0.24 21.02 5.50
N LEU A 111 -0.99 20.59 6.52
CA LEU A 111 -0.92 19.23 7.07
C LEU A 111 -1.36 18.16 6.08
N TRP A 112 -2.35 18.46 5.25
CA TRP A 112 -2.81 17.56 4.22
C TRP A 112 -1.86 17.55 3.01
N PHE A 113 -1.54 18.73 2.48
CA PHE A 113 -0.84 18.86 1.21
C PHE A 113 0.68 18.71 1.31
N THR A 114 1.31 19.24 2.36
CA THR A 114 2.79 19.25 2.45
C THR A 114 3.38 17.85 2.46
N PRO A 115 2.87 16.87 3.24
CA PRO A 115 3.42 15.52 3.22
C PRO A 115 3.24 14.83 1.86
N ILE A 116 2.10 15.05 1.20
CA ILE A 116 1.86 14.55 -0.17
C ILE A 116 2.88 15.15 -1.14
N PHE A 117 3.11 16.46 -1.07
CA PHE A 117 4.08 17.15 -1.92
C PHE A 117 5.53 16.67 -1.69
N ILE A 118 5.92 16.48 -0.42
CA ILE A 118 7.24 15.91 -0.08
C ILE A 118 7.38 14.50 -0.64
N LEU A 119 6.38 13.63 -0.44
CA LEU A 119 6.40 12.27 -0.96
C LEU A 119 6.43 12.24 -2.49
N ALA A 120 5.70 13.14 -3.15
CA ALA A 120 5.70 13.25 -4.60
C ALA A 120 7.08 13.67 -5.14
N THR A 121 7.83 14.45 -4.36
CA THR A 121 9.15 14.94 -4.74
C THR A 121 10.24 13.90 -4.45
N VAL A 122 10.21 13.25 -3.28
CA VAL A 122 11.29 12.36 -2.81
C VAL A 122 11.07 10.89 -3.22
N GLY A 123 9.83 10.46 -3.37
CA GLY A 123 9.48 9.07 -3.62
C GLY A 123 9.77 8.64 -5.05
N ARG A 124 10.58 7.58 -5.21
CA ARG A 124 10.79 6.90 -6.50
C ARG A 124 9.67 5.94 -6.82
N GLU A 125 9.21 5.20 -5.83
CA GLU A 125 8.06 4.31 -5.89
C GLU A 125 7.09 4.70 -4.77
N ILE A 126 5.89 5.12 -5.13
CA ILE A 126 4.87 5.60 -4.19
C ILE A 126 3.59 4.78 -4.32
N PHE A 127 2.86 4.66 -3.22
CA PHE A 127 1.65 3.86 -3.14
C PHE A 127 0.48 4.63 -2.54
N PRO A 128 -0.76 4.29 -2.92
CA PRO A 128 -1.97 4.92 -2.41
C PRO A 128 -2.03 5.01 -0.87
N ARG A 129 -1.62 3.96 -0.15
CA ARG A 129 -1.57 3.96 1.34
C ARG A 129 -0.81 5.13 1.98
N TYR A 130 0.06 5.81 1.26
CA TYR A 130 0.78 6.97 1.77
C TYR A 130 -0.10 8.23 1.94
N ILE A 131 -1.32 8.27 1.40
CA ILE A 131 -2.24 9.38 1.69
C ILE A 131 -2.91 9.24 3.06
N LEU A 132 -2.96 8.03 3.62
CA LEU A 132 -3.81 7.69 4.78
C LEU A 132 -3.57 8.58 6.00
N PHE A 133 -2.31 8.88 6.32
CA PHE A 133 -1.99 9.70 7.49
C PHE A 133 -2.31 11.19 7.30
N THR A 134 -2.52 11.63 6.05
CA THR A 134 -2.94 13.01 5.73
C THR A 134 -4.46 13.16 5.66
N THR A 135 -5.18 12.05 5.48
CA THR A 135 -6.63 12.01 5.34
C THR A 135 -7.41 12.66 6.49
N PRO A 136 -7.06 12.46 7.78
CA PRO A 136 -7.79 13.09 8.86
C PRO A 136 -7.85 14.61 8.78
N TYR A 137 -6.78 15.28 8.30
CA TYR A 137 -6.74 16.74 8.20
C TYR A 137 -7.68 17.28 7.11
N PHE A 138 -7.83 16.52 6.02
CA PHE A 138 -8.82 16.79 4.99
C PHE A 138 -10.25 16.62 5.54
N LEU A 139 -10.51 15.49 6.20
CA LEU A 139 -11.84 15.16 6.73
C LEU A 139 -12.29 16.10 7.86
N ILE A 140 -11.38 16.63 8.69
CA ILE A 140 -11.72 17.66 9.68
C ILE A 140 -12.29 18.91 8.99
N SER A 141 -11.72 19.31 7.85
CA SER A 141 -12.22 20.46 7.08
C SER A 141 -13.60 20.16 6.51
N VAL A 142 -13.82 18.97 5.94
CA VAL A 142 -15.14 18.50 5.48
C VAL A 142 -16.17 18.54 6.62
N ALA A 143 -15.82 18.00 7.79
CA ALA A 143 -16.70 17.98 8.95
C ALA A 143 -17.08 19.39 9.41
N TYR A 144 -16.13 20.34 9.39
CA TYR A 144 -16.40 21.74 9.70
C TYR A 144 -17.48 22.34 8.79
N LEU A 145 -17.37 22.11 7.47
CA LEU A 145 -18.35 22.60 6.51
C LEU A 145 -19.72 21.96 6.71
N ILE A 146 -19.76 20.64 6.97
CA ILE A 146 -21.01 19.93 7.26
C ILE A 146 -21.67 20.53 8.50
N ILE A 147 -20.93 20.81 9.57
CA ILE A 147 -21.48 21.47 10.76
C ILE A 147 -22.05 22.84 10.39
N LEU A 148 -21.29 23.66 9.66
CA LEU A 148 -21.73 25.01 9.27
C LEU A 148 -23.08 25.03 8.53
N ILE A 149 -23.28 24.10 7.59
CA ILE A 149 -24.50 24.06 6.75
C ILE A 149 -25.66 23.31 7.41
N THR A 150 -25.40 22.57 8.47
CA THR A 150 -26.41 21.75 9.15
C THR A 150 -26.78 22.22 10.56
N ASP A 151 -25.98 23.14 11.14
CA ASP A 151 -26.21 23.76 12.43
C ASP A 151 -27.38 24.76 12.34
N PRO A 152 -28.44 24.59 13.15
CA PRO A 152 -29.58 25.51 13.19
C PRO A 152 -29.20 26.97 13.47
N ALA A 153 -28.13 27.21 14.22
CA ALA A 153 -27.68 28.55 14.60
C ALA A 153 -26.95 29.28 13.46
N LEU A 154 -26.46 28.54 12.45
CA LEU A 154 -25.57 29.06 11.41
C LEU A 154 -26.20 29.03 10.01
N ALA A 155 -27.13 28.11 9.75
CA ALA A 155 -27.56 27.80 8.38
C ALA A 155 -28.72 28.65 7.84
N GLY A 156 -29.35 29.53 8.64
CA GLY A 156 -30.41 30.47 8.19
C GLY A 156 -31.63 29.85 7.48
N THR A 157 -31.75 28.52 7.45
CA THR A 157 -32.65 27.74 6.60
C THR A 157 -33.76 27.09 7.43
N ASP A 158 -34.93 26.87 6.82
CA ASP A 158 -36.05 26.20 7.48
C ASP A 158 -35.70 24.76 7.93
N ARG A 159 -36.33 24.29 9.01
CA ARG A 159 -36.08 22.98 9.65
C ARG A 159 -36.25 21.82 8.68
N ALA A 160 -37.28 21.84 7.83
CA ALA A 160 -37.52 20.77 6.86
C ALA A 160 -36.41 20.70 5.80
N LYS A 161 -36.00 21.86 5.25
CA LYS A 161 -34.91 21.96 4.27
C LYS A 161 -33.58 21.48 4.84
N ARG A 162 -33.28 21.80 6.10
CA ARG A 162 -32.07 21.30 6.79
C ARG A 162 -32.08 19.79 6.98
N GLY A 163 -33.23 19.21 7.35
CA GLY A 163 -33.37 17.76 7.46
C GLY A 163 -33.07 17.06 6.14
N LEU A 164 -33.59 17.61 5.04
CA LEU A 164 -33.31 17.10 3.69
C LEU A 164 -31.83 17.25 3.31
N ILE A 165 -31.20 18.40 3.54
CA ILE A 165 -29.77 18.62 3.28
C ILE A 165 -28.91 17.63 4.07
N LYS A 166 -29.20 17.44 5.37
CA LYS A 166 -28.52 16.46 6.23
C LYS A 166 -28.63 15.04 5.66
N LEU A 167 -29.83 14.65 5.23
CA LEU A 167 -30.06 13.32 4.66
C LEU A 167 -29.27 13.16 3.36
N ILE A 168 -29.35 14.12 2.45
CA ILE A 168 -28.65 14.07 1.16
C ILE A 168 -27.14 13.99 1.36
N LEU A 169 -26.55 14.83 2.22
CA LEU A 169 -25.12 14.79 2.51
C LEU A 169 -24.71 13.45 3.13
N THR A 170 -25.50 12.94 4.07
CA THR A 170 -25.27 11.62 4.67
C THR A 170 -25.26 10.53 3.62
N LEU A 171 -26.24 10.51 2.72
CA LEU A 171 -26.34 9.50 1.65
C LEU A 171 -25.18 9.62 0.66
N ILE A 172 -24.82 10.84 0.24
CA ILE A 172 -23.71 11.10 -0.69
C ILE A 172 -22.36 10.64 -0.11
N ILE A 173 -22.15 10.80 1.20
CA ILE A 173 -20.90 10.42 1.86
C ILE A 173 -20.86 8.92 2.17
N LEU A 174 -21.96 8.37 2.71
CA LEU A 174 -21.99 7.00 3.20
C LEU A 174 -22.20 5.97 2.08
N LEU A 175 -23.08 6.22 1.10
CA LEU A 175 -23.42 5.19 0.11
C LEU A 175 -22.20 4.73 -0.73
N PRO A 176 -21.33 5.62 -1.25
CA PRO A 176 -20.15 5.18 -2.00
C PRO A 176 -19.16 4.41 -1.12
N SER A 177 -18.98 4.84 0.13
CA SER A 177 -18.10 4.18 1.10
C SER A 177 -18.61 2.79 1.46
N LEU A 178 -19.91 2.66 1.75
CA LEU A 178 -20.56 1.38 2.02
C LEU A 178 -20.53 0.44 0.80
N HIS A 179 -20.67 0.99 -0.41
CA HIS A 179 -20.55 0.20 -1.63
C HIS A 179 -19.12 -0.32 -1.83
N PHE A 180 -18.11 0.54 -1.60
CA PHE A 180 -16.70 0.16 -1.62
C PHE A 180 -16.44 -0.95 -0.60
N ASP A 181 -16.84 -0.78 0.65
CA ASP A 181 -16.62 -1.74 1.74
C ASP A 181 -17.34 -3.06 1.48
N TYR A 182 -18.59 -3.01 1.01
CA TYR A 182 -19.35 -4.20 0.63
C TYR A 182 -18.62 -5.00 -0.45
N LEU A 183 -18.16 -4.35 -1.51
CA LEU A 183 -17.40 -5.02 -2.56
C LEU A 183 -16.06 -5.52 -2.06
N LEU A 184 -15.35 -4.76 -1.23
CA LEU A 184 -14.07 -5.19 -0.67
C LEU A 184 -14.23 -6.47 0.18
N LEU A 185 -15.30 -6.58 0.96
CA LEU A 185 -15.54 -7.73 1.84
C LEU A 185 -16.13 -8.94 1.10
N THR A 186 -16.97 -8.72 0.09
CA THR A 186 -17.72 -9.80 -0.58
C THR A 186 -17.17 -10.20 -1.94
N ASN A 187 -16.53 -9.27 -2.65
CA ASN A 187 -15.95 -9.50 -3.97
C ASN A 187 -14.77 -8.53 -4.24
N PRO A 188 -13.62 -8.70 -3.54
CA PRO A 188 -12.48 -7.80 -3.65
C PRO A 188 -12.03 -7.51 -5.10
N PRO A 189 -12.06 -8.47 -6.06
CA PRO A 189 -11.71 -8.21 -7.45
C PRO A 189 -12.63 -7.23 -8.19
N LYS A 190 -13.81 -6.93 -7.65
CA LYS A 190 -14.74 -5.91 -8.18
C LYS A 190 -14.72 -4.61 -7.37
N ALA A 191 -14.03 -4.57 -6.22
CA ALA A 191 -13.93 -3.35 -5.43
C ALA A 191 -13.24 -2.25 -6.25
N PRO A 192 -13.72 -0.99 -6.19
CA PRO A 192 -13.18 0.10 -6.99
C PRO A 192 -11.87 0.64 -6.38
N LEU A 193 -10.87 -0.23 -6.29
CA LEU A 193 -9.53 0.08 -5.81
C LEU A 193 -8.80 1.00 -6.81
N PRO A 194 -7.92 1.90 -6.36
CA PRO A 194 -6.96 2.52 -7.25
C PRO A 194 -6.18 1.46 -8.02
N LYS A 195 -5.87 1.72 -9.29
CA LYS A 195 -5.20 0.76 -10.17
C LYS A 195 -3.92 0.17 -9.56
N THR A 196 -3.11 1.01 -8.91
CA THR A 196 -1.89 0.57 -8.22
C THR A 196 -2.20 -0.49 -7.16
N ASP A 197 -3.19 -0.25 -6.30
CA ASP A 197 -3.56 -1.21 -5.23
C ASP A 197 -4.28 -2.44 -5.80
N TYR A 198 -5.08 -2.28 -6.86
CA TYR A 198 -5.65 -3.43 -7.58
C TYR A 198 -4.54 -4.35 -8.10
N HIS A 199 -3.50 -3.79 -8.71
CA HIS A 199 -2.34 -4.55 -9.17
C HIS A 199 -1.62 -5.22 -8.00
N GLN A 200 -1.48 -4.50 -6.87
CA GLN A 200 -0.78 -5.02 -5.69
C GLN A 200 -1.51 -6.17 -5.00
N TYR A 201 -2.81 -6.03 -4.81
CA TYR A 201 -3.58 -6.93 -3.95
C TYR A 201 -4.39 -7.97 -4.73
N ILE A 202 -4.72 -7.69 -5.99
CA ILE A 202 -5.64 -8.51 -6.78
C ILE A 202 -4.92 -9.16 -7.97
N SER A 203 -4.40 -8.36 -8.91
CA SER A 203 -4.21 -8.86 -10.28
C SER A 203 -2.80 -9.21 -10.73
N GLU A 204 -1.75 -8.60 -10.18
CA GLU A 204 -0.41 -8.76 -10.72
C GLU A 204 0.49 -9.63 -9.83
N HIS A 205 1.79 -9.62 -10.11
CA HIS A 205 2.77 -10.46 -9.43
C HIS A 205 2.87 -10.31 -7.90
N PRO A 206 2.54 -9.19 -7.23
CA PRO A 206 2.58 -9.15 -5.77
C PRO A 206 1.26 -9.64 -5.14
N SER A 207 0.26 -10.06 -5.92
CA SER A 207 -0.99 -10.58 -5.36
C SER A 207 -0.84 -12.04 -4.94
N GLY A 208 -1.49 -12.40 -3.83
CA GLY A 208 -1.56 -13.78 -3.32
C GLY A 208 -2.56 -14.67 -4.05
N TYR A 209 -3.35 -14.13 -4.98
CA TYR A 209 -4.33 -14.92 -5.75
C TYR A 209 -3.65 -16.07 -6.50
N GLY A 210 -4.30 -17.23 -6.49
CA GLY A 210 -3.81 -18.45 -7.13
C GLY A 210 -2.93 -19.32 -6.24
N LEU A 211 -2.42 -18.80 -5.11
CA LEU A 211 -1.63 -19.60 -4.17
C LEU A 211 -2.42 -20.74 -3.55
N ASP A 212 -3.71 -20.52 -3.28
CA ASP A 212 -4.65 -21.55 -2.78
C ASP A 212 -4.65 -22.81 -3.65
N LYS A 213 -4.61 -22.64 -4.98
CA LYS A 213 -4.54 -23.75 -5.94
C LYS A 213 -3.20 -24.47 -5.89
N ILE A 214 -2.11 -23.70 -5.73
CA ILE A 214 -0.77 -24.27 -5.60
C ILE A 214 -0.63 -25.05 -4.29
N PHE A 215 -1.12 -24.50 -3.18
CA PHE A 215 -1.12 -25.17 -1.88
C PHE A 215 -1.94 -26.45 -1.92
N THR A 216 -3.18 -26.40 -2.43
CA THR A 216 -4.03 -27.59 -2.57
C THR A 216 -3.33 -28.69 -3.38
N PHE A 217 -2.69 -28.32 -4.50
CA PHE A 217 -1.93 -29.27 -5.31
C PHE A 217 -0.74 -29.87 -4.55
N LEU A 218 0.06 -29.03 -3.88
CA LEU A 218 1.22 -29.49 -3.14
C LEU A 218 0.82 -30.37 -1.95
N ASP A 219 -0.26 -30.04 -1.24
CA ASP A 219 -0.77 -30.84 -0.12
C ASP A 219 -1.12 -32.26 -0.56
N ASP A 220 -1.68 -32.42 -1.76
CA ASP A 220 -1.99 -33.73 -2.33
C ASP A 220 -0.74 -34.49 -2.79
N GLU A 221 0.29 -33.81 -3.25
CA GLU A 221 1.58 -34.42 -3.60
C GLU A 221 2.38 -34.84 -2.35
N LEU A 222 2.35 -34.02 -1.30
CA LEU A 222 3.06 -34.27 -0.04
C LEU A 222 2.52 -35.48 0.73
N LYS A 223 1.27 -35.89 0.48
CA LYS A 223 0.71 -37.15 1.01
C LYS A 223 1.35 -38.39 0.39
N LYS A 224 1.97 -38.27 -0.78
CA LYS A 224 2.53 -39.38 -1.57
C LYS A 224 4.01 -39.55 -1.30
N GLU A 225 4.76 -38.45 -1.38
CA GLU A 225 6.22 -38.44 -1.26
C GLU A 225 6.74 -37.05 -0.89
N PRO A 226 7.96 -36.94 -0.34
CA PRO A 226 8.59 -35.64 -0.11
C PRO A 226 8.84 -34.86 -1.41
N VAL A 227 8.62 -33.55 -1.36
CA VAL A 227 8.66 -32.65 -2.52
C VAL A 227 9.72 -31.55 -2.31
N THR A 228 10.46 -31.22 -3.36
CA THR A 228 11.24 -29.98 -3.44
C THR A 228 10.42 -28.93 -4.22
N LEU A 229 10.21 -27.76 -3.62
CA LEU A 229 9.60 -26.60 -4.29
C LEU A 229 10.65 -25.51 -4.51
N VAL A 230 11.00 -25.28 -5.76
CA VAL A 230 11.83 -24.15 -6.18
C VAL A 230 10.94 -22.95 -6.42
N THR A 231 11.19 -21.84 -5.70
CA THR A 231 10.39 -20.61 -5.83
C THR A 231 11.17 -19.51 -6.55
N GLN A 232 10.53 -18.83 -7.50
CA GLN A 232 11.11 -17.65 -8.14
C GLN A 232 11.12 -16.46 -7.17
N GLY A 233 12.31 -16.00 -6.82
CA GLY A 233 12.56 -14.92 -5.87
C GLY A 233 13.23 -15.42 -4.59
N THR A 234 14.18 -14.64 -4.07
CA THR A 234 14.88 -14.92 -2.81
C THR A 234 14.35 -14.11 -1.63
N PHE A 235 13.43 -13.19 -1.88
CA PHE A 235 12.85 -12.30 -0.88
C PHE A 235 11.40 -11.95 -1.26
N GLY A 236 10.56 -11.77 -0.24
CA GLY A 236 9.18 -11.28 -0.40
C GLY A 236 8.14 -12.38 -0.51
N LEU A 237 7.00 -12.03 -1.12
CA LEU A 237 5.73 -12.75 -0.97
C LEU A 237 5.83 -14.26 -1.17
N TYR A 238 6.33 -14.73 -2.31
CA TYR A 238 6.20 -16.15 -2.67
C TYR A 238 7.01 -17.05 -1.75
N HIS A 239 8.33 -16.84 -1.68
CA HIS A 239 9.18 -17.61 -0.80
C HIS A 239 8.66 -17.63 0.65
N TYR A 240 8.25 -16.47 1.18
CA TYR A 240 7.71 -16.39 2.53
C TYR A 240 6.32 -16.99 2.70
N ALA A 241 5.45 -16.93 1.69
CA ALA A 241 4.14 -17.56 1.74
C ALA A 241 4.27 -19.08 1.88
N PHE A 242 5.14 -19.73 1.10
CA PHE A 242 5.37 -21.17 1.22
C PHE A 242 6.08 -21.53 2.53
N LEU A 243 7.05 -20.74 2.98
CA LEU A 243 7.72 -20.99 4.26
C LEU A 243 6.77 -20.89 5.46
N LEU A 244 5.81 -19.96 5.42
CA LEU A 244 4.82 -19.80 6.47
C LEU A 244 3.75 -20.91 6.42
N GLU A 245 3.26 -21.24 5.23
CA GLU A 245 2.26 -22.30 5.06
C GLU A 245 2.80 -23.67 5.49
N TYR A 246 4.03 -23.97 5.09
CA TYR A 246 4.68 -25.25 5.36
C TYR A 246 5.71 -25.18 6.48
N TRP A 247 5.48 -24.28 7.44
CA TRP A 247 6.36 -24.11 8.58
C TRP A 247 6.57 -25.45 9.30
N ASP A 248 7.84 -25.83 9.50
CA ASP A 248 8.27 -27.08 10.12
C ASP A 248 7.77 -28.38 9.44
N ASN A 249 7.31 -28.33 8.19
CA ASN A 249 6.93 -29.54 7.46
C ASN A 249 8.15 -30.25 6.85
N PRO A 250 8.55 -31.45 7.34
CA PRO A 250 9.75 -32.14 6.86
C PRO A 250 9.59 -32.72 5.44
N ASN A 251 8.35 -32.84 4.94
CA ASN A 251 8.08 -33.44 3.65
C ASN A 251 8.23 -32.43 2.49
N ILE A 252 8.45 -31.14 2.77
CA ILE A 252 8.70 -30.14 1.74
C ILE A 252 10.01 -29.40 1.96
N THR A 253 10.82 -29.33 0.91
CA THR A 253 12.03 -28.50 0.89
C THR A 253 11.80 -27.29 -0.02
N ILE A 254 11.81 -26.08 0.55
CA ILE A 254 11.60 -24.84 -0.20
C ILE A 254 12.95 -24.24 -0.57
N VAL A 255 13.20 -24.09 -1.87
CA VAL A 255 14.47 -23.62 -2.43
C VAL A 255 14.26 -22.30 -3.16
N PRO A 256 14.54 -21.13 -2.53
CA PRO A 256 14.43 -19.85 -3.20
C PRO A 256 15.52 -19.66 -4.25
N ARG A 257 15.16 -19.11 -5.43
CA ARG A 257 16.08 -18.86 -6.53
C ARG A 257 15.79 -17.56 -7.27
N TRP A 258 16.83 -16.78 -7.52
CA TRP A 258 16.76 -15.59 -8.37
C TRP A 258 18.13 -15.28 -8.99
N PRO A 259 18.22 -15.01 -10.30
CA PRO A 259 17.15 -15.16 -11.29
C PRO A 259 16.88 -16.63 -11.64
N LEU A 260 15.66 -16.96 -12.08
CA LEU A 260 15.31 -18.28 -12.65
C LEU A 260 15.34 -18.27 -14.20
N SER A 261 16.18 -17.43 -14.78
CA SER A 261 16.42 -17.40 -16.24
C SER A 261 17.14 -18.64 -16.75
N VAL A 262 17.88 -19.33 -15.87
CA VAL A 262 18.61 -20.58 -16.10
C VAL A 262 18.42 -21.44 -14.85
N LEU A 263 18.31 -22.76 -15.03
CA LEU A 263 18.24 -23.71 -13.92
C LEU A 263 19.67 -24.14 -13.56
N ASP A 264 20.01 -24.04 -12.27
CA ASP A 264 21.31 -24.46 -11.76
C ASP A 264 21.39 -25.99 -11.60
N GLN A 265 22.60 -26.51 -11.42
CA GLN A 265 22.85 -27.95 -11.26
C GLN A 265 22.16 -28.54 -10.03
N GLU A 266 21.96 -27.76 -8.96
CA GLU A 266 21.29 -28.22 -7.74
C GLU A 266 19.83 -28.59 -8.03
N ILE A 267 19.12 -27.80 -8.84
CA ILE A 267 17.74 -28.10 -9.26
C ILE A 267 17.70 -29.44 -10.02
N PHE A 268 18.63 -29.66 -10.96
CA PHE A 268 18.71 -30.91 -11.72
C PHE A 268 19.03 -32.11 -10.83
N ASP A 269 19.95 -31.96 -9.88
CA ASP A 269 20.35 -33.06 -9.00
C ASP A 269 19.24 -33.43 -8.01
N ARG A 270 18.52 -32.45 -7.46
CA ARG A 270 17.34 -32.71 -6.62
C ARG A 270 16.27 -33.46 -7.38
N ALA A 271 15.98 -33.05 -8.61
CA ALA A 271 14.97 -33.69 -9.46
C ALA A 271 15.26 -35.16 -9.79
N LYS A 272 16.52 -35.62 -9.70
CA LYS A 272 16.86 -37.06 -9.84
C LYS A 272 16.45 -37.89 -8.62
N SER A 273 16.38 -37.27 -7.45
CA SER A 273 16.19 -37.95 -6.15
C SER A 273 14.81 -37.74 -5.54
N GLN A 274 14.16 -36.61 -5.85
CA GLN A 274 12.91 -36.18 -5.26
C GLN A 274 12.05 -35.47 -6.30
N LYS A 275 10.74 -35.56 -6.12
CA LYS A 275 9.80 -34.81 -6.94
C LYS A 275 10.04 -33.31 -6.77
N THR A 276 10.39 -32.65 -7.86
CA THR A 276 10.80 -31.25 -7.85
C THR A 276 9.83 -30.42 -8.69
N TYR A 277 9.21 -29.42 -8.07
CA TYR A 277 8.39 -28.43 -8.74
C TYR A 277 9.08 -27.09 -8.76
N ILE A 278 8.88 -26.34 -9.85
CA ILE A 278 9.42 -25.00 -10.04
C ILE A 278 8.25 -24.05 -10.25
N LEU A 279 8.10 -23.10 -9.33
CA LEU A 279 7.08 -22.06 -9.38
C LEU A 279 7.63 -20.83 -10.09
N LEU A 280 7.14 -20.60 -11.31
CA LEU A 280 7.40 -19.38 -12.06
C LEU A 280 6.33 -18.33 -11.77
N LYS A 281 6.77 -17.07 -11.64
CA LYS A 281 5.94 -15.88 -11.47
C LYS A 281 6.33 -14.84 -12.52
N GLU A 282 5.49 -13.84 -12.75
CA GLU A 282 5.80 -12.76 -13.72
C GLU A 282 5.95 -13.26 -15.17
N HIS A 283 5.43 -14.45 -15.45
CA HIS A 283 5.45 -15.09 -16.76
C HIS A 283 4.03 -15.48 -17.16
N GLU A 284 3.61 -15.13 -18.37
CA GLU A 284 2.34 -15.61 -18.93
C GLU A 284 2.45 -17.05 -19.45
N GLU A 285 3.63 -17.39 -19.96
CA GLU A 285 4.00 -18.70 -20.50
C GLU A 285 5.38 -19.12 -20.00
N ILE A 286 5.68 -20.42 -20.05
CA ILE A 286 6.99 -20.94 -19.68
C ILE A 286 8.04 -20.39 -20.67
N PRO A 287 9.12 -19.73 -20.19
CA PRO A 287 10.19 -19.27 -21.06
C PRO A 287 10.76 -20.41 -21.92
N PRO A 288 10.84 -20.26 -23.27
CA PRO A 288 11.20 -21.35 -24.18
C PRO A 288 12.55 -22.02 -23.91
N GLN A 289 13.50 -21.27 -23.33
CA GLN A 289 14.82 -21.76 -22.97
C GLN A 289 14.84 -22.67 -21.72
N LEU A 290 13.77 -22.68 -20.92
CA LEU A 290 13.71 -23.51 -19.73
C LEU A 290 13.17 -24.90 -20.09
N PRO A 291 13.85 -26.00 -19.68
CA PRO A 291 13.43 -27.36 -19.98
C PRO A 291 12.28 -27.81 -19.05
N LEU A 292 11.18 -27.06 -19.06
CA LEU A 292 10.07 -27.21 -18.12
C LEU A 292 8.78 -27.63 -18.82
N LYS A 293 7.99 -28.43 -18.10
CA LYS A 293 6.63 -28.82 -18.46
C LYS A 293 5.65 -28.22 -17.46
N LEU A 294 4.56 -27.65 -17.96
CA LEU A 294 3.48 -27.12 -17.12
C LEU A 294 2.78 -28.26 -16.38
N VAL A 295 2.59 -28.09 -15.08
CA VAL A 295 1.85 -29.00 -14.21
C VAL A 295 0.50 -28.38 -13.86
N LEU A 296 0.53 -27.13 -13.39
CA LEU A 296 -0.64 -26.38 -12.97
C LEU A 296 -0.46 -24.90 -13.33
N LYS A 297 -1.50 -24.30 -13.92
CA LYS A 297 -1.60 -22.86 -14.15
C LYS A 297 -2.66 -22.28 -13.23
N ALA A 298 -2.25 -21.48 -12.25
CA ALA A 298 -3.17 -20.79 -11.36
C ALA A 298 -3.38 -19.36 -11.84
N GLU A 299 -4.53 -19.15 -12.49
CA GLU A 299 -4.95 -17.84 -12.99
C GLU A 299 -5.23 -16.86 -11.85
N LYS A 300 -4.93 -15.59 -12.11
CA LYS A 300 -5.22 -14.45 -11.23
C LYS A 300 -6.33 -13.58 -11.81
N PRO A 301 -7.10 -12.87 -10.97
CA PRO A 301 -8.03 -11.87 -11.48
C PRO A 301 -7.28 -10.83 -12.33
N GLY A 302 -7.88 -10.32 -13.40
CA GLY A 302 -7.20 -9.43 -14.35
C GLY A 302 -6.36 -10.12 -15.43
N GLY A 303 -6.17 -11.45 -15.34
CA GLY A 303 -5.68 -12.27 -16.44
C GLY A 303 -4.20 -12.09 -16.79
N LYS A 304 -3.41 -11.52 -15.89
CA LYS A 304 -1.96 -11.30 -16.07
C LYS A 304 -1.16 -12.04 -15.02
N TYR A 305 0.06 -12.43 -15.39
CA TYR A 305 1.03 -13.05 -14.51
C TYR A 305 0.44 -14.19 -13.65
N PRO A 306 -0.15 -15.22 -14.28
CA PRO A 306 -0.55 -16.43 -13.57
C PRO A 306 0.63 -17.05 -12.84
N LEU A 307 0.34 -17.87 -11.83
CA LEU A 307 1.37 -18.72 -11.24
C LEU A 307 1.50 -19.98 -12.08
N LEU A 308 2.70 -20.24 -12.57
CA LEU A 308 2.99 -21.44 -13.36
C LEU A 308 3.77 -22.41 -12.48
N LEU A 309 3.10 -23.48 -12.03
CA LEU A 309 3.78 -24.60 -11.40
C LEU A 309 4.24 -25.56 -12.48
N THR A 310 5.53 -25.85 -12.48
CA THR A 310 6.18 -26.62 -13.54
C THR A 310 7.04 -27.73 -12.95
N THR A 311 7.45 -28.66 -13.79
CA THR A 311 8.45 -29.70 -13.47
C THR A 311 9.44 -29.82 -14.63
N LEU A 312 10.60 -30.42 -14.39
CA LEU A 312 11.56 -30.70 -15.46
C LEU A 312 10.97 -31.66 -16.49
N LYS A 313 11.34 -31.45 -17.76
CA LYS A 313 11.03 -32.39 -18.85
C LYS A 313 11.83 -33.68 -18.74
#